data_AF-A0A1Y1Y5G6-F1
#
_entry.id   AF-A0A1Y1Y5G6-F1
#
_cell.length_a   1.000
_cell.length_b   1.000
_cell.length_c   1.000
_cell.angle_alpha   90.00
_cell.angle_beta   90.00
_cell.angle_gamma   90.00
#
_symmetry.space_group_name_H-M   'P 1'
#
loop_
_entity.id
_entity.type
_entity.pdbx_description
1 polymer ?
#
loop_
_entity_poly.entity_id
_entity_poly.type
_entity_poly.pdbx_seq_one_letter_code
_entity_poly.pdbx_strand_id
1 'polypeptide(L)'
;RLEEYNTDPNRRAYCSDPRCAAYIAPTYFTGNSKNAPYPKCKASITCVSCKQRCDDYGGHQCPDQNDRFTKPNWLPEYSKELRVKRCPVYATWVEHIDKCNFVQCQVCDREFCFVCFGTIDECCDSADCSELGDPEYEEEGYKRKARGLHRDAG
;
A
#
# COMPACT_ATOMS: atom_id res chain seq x y z
N ARG A 1 -9.12 -23.29 -1.19
CA ARG A 1 -10.07 -22.88 -2.26
C ARG A 1 -11.08 -21.85 -1.74
N LEU A 2 -11.87 -22.12 -0.70
CA LEU A 2 -12.80 -21.11 -0.16
C LEU A 2 -12.09 -19.81 0.26
N GLU A 3 -10.96 -19.93 0.97
CA GLU A 3 -10.14 -18.77 1.38
C GLU A 3 -9.63 -17.94 0.19
N GLU A 4 -9.23 -18.59 -0.90
CA GLU A 4 -8.82 -17.93 -2.15
C GLU A 4 -9.97 -17.13 -2.75
N TYR A 5 -11.17 -17.73 -2.86
CA TYR A 5 -12.35 -17.04 -3.38
C TYR A 5 -12.76 -15.85 -2.52
N ASN A 6 -12.59 -15.96 -1.19
CA ASN A 6 -12.88 -14.90 -0.23
C ASN A 6 -11.78 -13.84 -0.13
N THR A 7 -10.65 -14.03 -0.80
CA THR A 7 -9.57 -13.03 -0.87
C THR A 7 -9.77 -12.14 -2.09
N ASP A 8 -9.64 -10.83 -1.88
CA ASP A 8 -9.61 -9.84 -2.95
C ASP A 8 -8.63 -10.28 -4.06
N PRO A 9 -9.05 -10.34 -5.34
CA PRO A 9 -8.20 -10.79 -6.44
C PRO A 9 -6.83 -10.10 -6.51
N ASN A 10 -6.72 -8.83 -6.13
CA ASN A 10 -5.48 -8.08 -6.12
C ASN A 10 -4.54 -8.51 -4.99
N ARG A 11 -5.12 -8.90 -3.84
CA ARG A 11 -4.39 -9.42 -2.66
C ARG A 11 -4.00 -10.89 -2.80
N ARG A 12 -4.52 -11.62 -3.79
CA ARG A 12 -4.15 -13.02 -4.00
C ARG A 12 -2.67 -13.12 -4.37
N ALA A 13 -1.97 -13.95 -3.61
CA ALA A 13 -0.60 -14.37 -3.89
C ALA A 13 -0.61 -15.86 -4.22
N TYR A 14 0.18 -16.24 -5.22
CA TYR A 14 0.37 -17.62 -5.65
C TYR A 14 1.85 -17.93 -5.62
N CYS A 15 2.20 -19.20 -5.41
CA CYS A 15 3.59 -19.62 -5.48
C CYS A 15 4.21 -19.28 -6.84
N SER A 16 5.37 -18.65 -6.81
CA SER A 16 6.14 -18.26 -7.99
C SER A 16 6.73 -19.44 -8.77
N ASP A 17 6.81 -20.65 -8.19
CA ASP A 17 7.19 -21.86 -8.96
C ASP A 17 6.00 -22.26 -9.85
N PRO A 18 6.13 -22.25 -11.19
CA PRO A 18 5.05 -22.57 -12.11
C PRO A 18 4.52 -23.99 -11.97
N ARG A 19 5.28 -24.90 -11.34
CA ARG A 19 4.85 -26.27 -11.03
C ARG A 19 4.05 -26.36 -9.73
N CYS A 20 4.25 -25.42 -8.79
CA CYS A 20 3.45 -25.31 -7.56
C CYS A 20 2.17 -24.52 -7.87
N ALA A 21 2.32 -23.25 -8.29
CA ALA A 21 1.24 -22.29 -8.58
C ALA A 21 0.11 -22.25 -7.53
N ALA A 22 0.37 -22.75 -6.31
CA ALA A 22 -0.63 -22.88 -5.28
C ALA A 22 -0.94 -21.51 -4.68
N TYR A 23 -2.21 -21.26 -4.40
CA TYR A 23 -2.64 -20.09 -3.66
C TYR A 23 -1.99 -20.07 -2.27
N ILE A 24 -1.58 -18.89 -1.85
CA ILE A 24 -0.95 -18.63 -0.58
C ILE A 24 -1.90 -17.81 0.29
N ALA A 25 -2.38 -18.39 1.38
CA ALA A 25 -3.25 -17.68 2.30
C ALA A 25 -2.49 -16.59 3.08
N PRO A 26 -3.14 -15.45 3.39
CA PRO A 26 -2.56 -14.37 4.19
C PRO A 26 -2.02 -14.79 5.54
N THR A 27 -2.54 -15.87 6.13
CA THR A 27 -2.04 -16.43 7.40
C THR A 27 -0.59 -16.93 7.32
N TYR A 28 -0.05 -17.14 6.12
CA TYR A 28 1.34 -17.56 5.88
C TYR A 28 2.28 -16.37 5.56
N PHE A 29 1.77 -15.15 5.62
CA PHE A 29 2.53 -13.94 5.36
C PHE A 29 3.40 -13.65 6.60
N THR A 30 4.68 -14.01 6.55
CA THR A 30 5.63 -13.76 7.64
C THR A 30 6.51 -12.54 7.32
N GLY A 31 6.37 -11.45 8.07
CA GLY A 31 7.21 -10.25 7.88
C GLY A 31 6.93 -9.14 8.88
N ASN A 32 7.98 -8.67 9.56
CA ASN A 32 7.95 -7.38 10.26
C ASN A 32 7.98 -6.27 9.20
N SER A 33 7.29 -5.15 9.45
CA SER A 33 6.96 -4.00 8.58
C SER A 33 8.04 -3.40 7.66
N LYS A 34 9.30 -3.87 7.72
CA LYS A 34 10.39 -3.50 6.82
C LYS A 34 10.65 -4.49 5.68
N ASN A 35 10.15 -5.73 5.79
CA ASN A 35 10.34 -6.79 4.80
C ASN A 35 8.97 -7.29 4.31
N ALA A 36 8.84 -7.50 3.00
CA ALA A 36 7.61 -8.04 2.42
C ALA A 36 7.30 -9.41 3.04
N PRO A 37 6.04 -9.71 3.39
CA PRO A 37 5.72 -11.01 3.96
C PRO A 37 6.13 -12.15 3.03
N TYR A 38 6.88 -13.12 3.54
CA TYR A 38 7.37 -14.26 2.76
C TYR A 38 6.59 -15.52 3.10
N PRO A 39 5.65 -15.93 2.26
CA PRO A 39 5.11 -17.28 2.31
C PRO A 39 6.09 -18.31 1.74
N LYS A 40 6.19 -19.43 2.46
CA LYS A 40 6.95 -20.62 2.02
C LYS A 40 6.00 -21.57 1.29
N CYS A 41 5.99 -21.60 -0.05
CA CYS A 41 5.64 -22.87 -0.73
C CYS A 41 6.85 -23.79 -0.55
N LYS A 42 6.64 -25.11 -0.44
CA LYS A 42 7.72 -26.10 -0.30
C LYS A 42 8.83 -25.97 -1.38
N ALA A 43 8.52 -25.32 -2.51
CA ALA A 43 9.40 -25.20 -3.68
C ALA A 43 10.07 -23.83 -3.87
N SER A 44 9.51 -22.74 -3.32
CA SER A 44 10.07 -21.39 -3.47
C SER A 44 9.56 -20.42 -2.40
N ILE A 45 10.32 -19.36 -2.21
CA ILE A 45 9.91 -18.16 -1.49
C ILE A 45 9.28 -17.23 -2.52
N THR A 46 8.10 -16.67 -2.23
CA THR A 46 7.44 -15.70 -3.11
C THR A 46 7.23 -14.40 -2.36
N CYS A 47 7.61 -13.27 -2.95
CA CYS A 47 7.30 -11.96 -2.40
C CYS A 47 5.82 -11.65 -2.61
N VAL A 48 5.06 -11.40 -1.55
CA VAL A 48 3.63 -11.04 -1.69
C VAL A 48 3.41 -9.67 -2.35
N SER A 49 4.42 -8.79 -2.33
CA SER A 49 4.31 -7.45 -2.91
C SER A 49 4.53 -7.45 -4.42
N CYS A 50 5.60 -8.05 -4.93
CA CYS A 50 5.90 -8.09 -6.38
C CYS A 50 5.45 -9.39 -7.06
N LYS A 51 4.99 -10.39 -6.30
CA LYS A 51 4.59 -11.73 -6.75
C LYS A 51 5.70 -12.52 -7.44
N GLN A 52 6.96 -12.10 -7.29
CA GLN A 52 8.12 -12.78 -7.86
C GLN A 52 8.75 -13.78 -6.89
N ARG A 53 9.57 -14.68 -7.45
CA ARG A 53 10.41 -15.60 -6.70
C ARG A 53 11.50 -14.84 -5.95
N CYS A 54 11.74 -15.24 -4.70
CA CYS A 54 12.84 -14.76 -3.87
C CYS A 54 13.84 -15.90 -3.66
N ASP A 55 15.12 -15.55 -3.62
CA ASP A 55 16.19 -16.51 -3.35
C ASP A 55 16.43 -16.71 -1.85
N ASP A 56 16.10 -15.72 -1.01
CA ASP A 56 16.29 -15.76 0.44
C ASP A 56 15.21 -15.01 1.25
N TYR A 57 15.26 -15.17 2.58
CA TYR A 57 14.44 -14.47 3.56
C TYR A 57 15.15 -13.19 4.03
N GLY A 58 15.06 -12.11 3.24
CA GLY A 58 15.47 -10.77 3.68
C GLY A 58 16.49 -10.05 2.79
N GLY A 59 17.00 -10.68 1.75
CA GLY A 59 17.79 -10.04 0.69
C GLY A 59 16.94 -9.65 -0.53
N HIS A 60 15.69 -10.11 -0.61
CA HIS A 60 14.78 -9.71 -1.68
C HIS A 60 14.38 -8.24 -1.55
N GLN A 61 15.07 -7.41 -2.30
CA GLN A 61 14.50 -6.19 -2.81
C GLN A 61 13.61 -6.59 -3.96
N CYS A 62 12.30 -6.30 -3.86
CA CYS A 62 11.48 -6.22 -5.08
C CYS A 62 12.32 -5.44 -6.08
N PRO A 63 12.53 -5.94 -7.33
CA PRO A 63 13.22 -5.16 -8.33
C PRO A 63 12.64 -3.77 -8.23
N ASP A 64 13.49 -2.75 -8.20
CA ASP A 64 12.99 -1.41 -8.37
C ASP A 64 12.10 -1.49 -9.60
N GLN A 65 10.79 -1.48 -9.35
CA GLN A 65 9.96 -0.61 -10.12
C GLN A 65 10.75 0.69 -9.99
N ASN A 66 11.54 1.08 -10.99
CA ASN A 66 12.18 2.39 -11.03
C ASN A 66 11.13 3.53 -10.94
N ASP A 67 9.88 3.12 -10.73
CA ASP A 67 8.63 3.80 -10.51
C ASP A 67 7.87 3.29 -9.27
N ARG A 68 8.51 2.82 -8.17
CA ARG A 68 7.75 2.62 -6.90
C ARG A 68 7.06 3.93 -6.46
N PHE A 69 7.59 5.05 -6.91
CA PHE A 69 7.07 6.40 -6.76
C PHE A 69 6.19 6.86 -7.91
N THR A 70 6.27 6.21 -9.05
CA THR A 70 5.58 6.70 -10.22
C THR A 70 4.26 5.99 -10.37
N LYS A 71 3.30 6.86 -10.57
CA LYS A 71 1.93 6.51 -10.83
C LYS A 71 1.86 5.59 -12.04
N PRO A 72 1.32 4.37 -11.91
CA PRO A 72 1.20 3.49 -13.05
C PRO A 72 0.25 4.11 -14.07
N ASN A 73 0.52 3.93 -15.37
CA ASN A 73 -0.24 4.57 -16.46
C ASN A 73 -1.75 4.23 -16.47
N TRP A 74 -2.15 3.14 -15.81
CA TRP A 74 -3.57 2.77 -15.67
C TRP A 74 -4.29 3.53 -14.55
N LEU A 75 -3.56 4.17 -13.63
CA LEU A 75 -4.14 4.91 -12.51
C LEU A 75 -4.36 6.37 -12.93
N PRO A 76 -5.62 6.84 -13.03
CA PRO A 76 -5.92 8.20 -13.47
C PRO A 76 -5.35 9.26 -12.53
N GLU A 77 -5.19 10.49 -13.03
CA GLU A 77 -4.76 11.64 -12.23
C GLU A 77 -5.61 11.83 -10.96
N TYR A 78 -4.98 12.36 -9.91
CA TYR A 78 -5.66 12.60 -8.65
C TYR A 78 -6.77 13.62 -8.87
N SER A 79 -7.99 13.32 -8.44
CA SER A 79 -9.12 14.25 -8.47
C SER A 79 -9.94 14.17 -7.18
N LYS A 80 -10.89 15.09 -7.00
CA LYS A 80 -11.79 15.05 -5.85
C LYS A 80 -12.70 13.81 -5.87
N GLU A 81 -12.97 13.29 -7.05
CA GLU A 81 -13.77 12.11 -7.33
C GLU A 81 -12.94 10.82 -7.27
N LEU A 82 -11.63 10.91 -7.55
CA LEU A 82 -10.70 9.78 -7.49
C LEU A 82 -9.47 10.15 -6.64
N ARG A 83 -9.63 9.94 -5.33
CA ARG A 83 -8.58 10.22 -4.34
C ARG A 83 -7.79 8.95 -4.07
N VAL A 84 -6.61 8.85 -4.66
CA VAL A 84 -5.74 7.67 -4.49
C VAL A 84 -4.35 8.14 -4.06
N LYS A 85 -3.81 7.55 -2.99
CA LYS A 85 -2.48 7.84 -2.46
C LYS A 85 -1.75 6.57 -2.08
N ARG A 86 -0.44 6.67 -1.82
CA ARG A 86 0.37 5.52 -1.45
C ARG A 86 0.30 5.24 0.05
N CYS A 87 0.28 3.97 0.41
CA CYS A 87 0.52 3.54 1.78
C CYS A 87 1.94 3.97 2.20
N PRO A 88 2.12 4.61 3.36
CA PRO A 88 3.42 5.11 3.82
C PRO A 88 4.42 3.99 4.18
N VAL A 89 3.96 2.74 4.28
CA VAL A 89 4.79 1.59 4.63
C VAL A 89 5.15 0.75 3.40
N TYR A 90 4.14 0.32 2.63
CA TYR A 90 4.31 -0.63 1.53
C TYR A 90 4.18 0.00 0.14
N ALA A 91 4.01 1.32 0.04
CA ALA A 91 3.91 2.04 -1.22
C ALA A 91 2.72 1.63 -2.13
N THR A 92 1.81 0.77 -1.66
CA THR A 92 0.63 0.34 -2.44
C THR A 92 -0.37 1.48 -2.58
N TRP A 93 -1.08 1.53 -3.70
CA TRP A 93 -2.10 2.55 -3.97
C TRP A 93 -3.38 2.24 -3.17
N VAL A 94 -3.82 3.21 -2.38
CA VAL A 94 -4.99 3.16 -1.52
C VAL A 94 -5.96 4.23 -1.99
N GLU A 95 -7.17 3.80 -2.35
CA GLU A 95 -8.27 4.70 -2.68
C GLU A 95 -9.02 5.13 -1.42
N HIS A 96 -9.40 6.40 -1.38
CA HIS A 96 -10.16 7.00 -0.30
C HIS A 96 -11.63 7.16 -0.67
N ILE A 97 -12.43 6.18 -0.25
CA ILE A 97 -13.84 6.04 -0.67
C ILE A 97 -14.82 6.79 0.25
N ASP A 98 -14.43 7.09 1.49
CA ASP A 98 -15.34 7.63 2.52
C ASP A 98 -15.15 9.14 2.79
N LYS A 99 -15.90 9.69 3.73
CA LYS A 99 -15.78 11.05 4.27
C LYS A 99 -14.73 11.15 5.38
N CYS A 100 -14.41 10.05 6.04
CA CYS A 100 -13.38 10.00 7.08
C CYS A 100 -11.99 9.93 6.45
N ASN A 101 -11.05 10.75 6.92
CA ASN A 101 -9.68 10.79 6.41
C ASN A 101 -8.83 9.58 6.83
N PHE A 102 -9.29 8.70 7.72
CA PHE A 102 -8.57 7.49 8.07
C PHE A 102 -8.86 6.37 7.08
N VAL A 103 -7.81 5.86 6.44
CA VAL A 103 -7.88 4.73 5.52
C VAL A 103 -7.04 3.58 6.04
N GLN A 104 -7.44 2.36 5.69
CA GLN A 104 -6.69 1.14 6.00
C GLN A 104 -6.00 0.61 4.74
N CYS A 105 -4.69 0.42 4.81
CA CYS A 105 -3.94 -0.22 3.74
C CYS A 105 -4.36 -1.69 3.58
N GLN A 106 -4.82 -2.08 2.40
CA GLN A 106 -5.22 -3.45 2.11
C GLN A 106 -4.05 -4.45 2.01
N VAL A 107 -2.79 -4.00 2.12
CA VAL A 107 -1.63 -4.90 2.08
C VAL A 107 -1.06 -5.16 3.47
N CYS A 108 -0.99 -4.14 4.33
CA CYS A 108 -0.38 -4.25 5.65
C CYS A 108 -1.33 -4.01 6.82
N ASP A 109 -2.62 -3.80 6.52
CA ASP A 109 -3.70 -3.57 7.48
C ASP A 109 -3.49 -2.37 8.42
N ARG A 110 -2.46 -1.54 8.19
CA ARG A 110 -2.18 -0.31 8.94
C ARG A 110 -3.17 0.78 8.55
N GLU A 111 -3.73 1.43 9.56
CA GLU A 111 -4.55 2.64 9.42
C GLU A 111 -3.68 3.90 9.45
N PHE A 112 -4.05 4.90 8.63
CA PHE A 112 -3.36 6.19 8.57
C PHE A 112 -4.30 7.31 8.07
N CYS A 113 -4.06 8.56 8.49
CA CYS A 113 -4.72 9.74 7.92
C CYS A 113 -4.25 9.92 6.48
N PHE A 114 -5.15 9.87 5.51
CA PHE A 114 -4.89 10.06 4.08
C PHE A 114 -4.32 11.45 3.74
N VAL A 115 -4.50 12.41 4.64
CA VAL A 115 -3.95 13.77 4.53
C VAL A 115 -2.56 13.86 5.13
N CYS A 116 -2.36 13.29 6.33
CA CYS A 116 -1.22 13.54 7.22
C CYS A 116 -0.21 12.39 7.27
N PHE A 117 -0.60 11.21 6.76
CA PHE A 117 0.11 9.92 6.85
C PHE A 117 0.44 9.43 8.26
N GLY A 118 0.05 10.19 9.28
CA GLY A 118 0.14 9.80 10.67
C GLY A 118 -0.90 8.74 11.06
N THR A 119 -0.63 8.11 12.18
CA THR A 119 -1.55 7.24 12.91
C THR A 119 -2.74 8.04 13.50
N ILE A 120 -3.73 7.32 14.01
CA ILE A 120 -4.87 7.93 14.72
C ILE A 120 -4.37 8.83 15.86
N ASP A 121 -3.47 8.32 16.69
CA ASP A 121 -2.91 9.06 17.83
C ASP A 121 -2.15 10.31 17.37
N GLU A 122 -1.32 10.20 16.32
CA GLU A 122 -0.53 11.33 15.82
C GLU A 122 -1.37 12.43 15.17
N CYS A 123 -2.47 12.08 14.48
CA CYS A 123 -3.26 13.10 13.79
C CYS A 123 -4.27 13.79 14.74
N CYS A 124 -4.74 13.14 15.82
CA CYS A 124 -5.62 13.78 16.82
C CYS A 124 -4.94 14.94 17.57
N ASP A 125 -3.63 14.87 17.76
CA ASP A 125 -2.85 15.92 18.44
C ASP A 125 -2.25 16.95 17.46
N SER A 126 -2.31 16.69 16.15
CA SER A 126 -1.78 17.61 15.15
C SER A 126 -2.81 18.68 14.79
N ALA A 127 -2.47 19.95 15.01
CA ALA A 127 -3.26 21.07 14.48
C ALA A 127 -3.44 20.99 12.94
N ASP A 128 -2.58 20.23 12.26
CA ASP A 128 -2.46 20.14 10.81
C ASP A 128 -3.34 19.07 10.11
N CYS A 129 -3.84 18.02 10.80
CA CYS A 129 -4.85 17.04 10.29
C CYS A 129 -6.24 17.29 10.93
N SER A 130 -6.54 18.54 11.30
CA SER A 130 -7.88 18.94 11.79
C SER A 130 -8.92 19.15 10.67
N GLU A 131 -8.47 19.23 9.42
CA GLU A 131 -9.35 19.42 8.26
C GLU A 131 -10.03 18.11 7.90
N LEU A 132 -11.37 18.10 8.00
CA LEU A 132 -12.19 17.03 7.43
C LEU A 132 -12.23 17.18 5.90
N GLY A 133 -11.99 16.08 5.19
CA GLY A 133 -11.99 16.06 3.74
C GLY A 133 -10.61 16.34 3.12
N ASP A 134 -10.63 16.67 1.83
CA ASP A 134 -9.41 16.80 1.03
C ASP A 134 -8.80 18.21 1.12
N PRO A 135 -7.50 18.35 1.41
CA PRO A 135 -6.82 19.64 1.44
C PRO A 135 -6.90 20.39 0.10
N GLU A 136 -6.71 21.71 0.18
CA GLU A 136 -6.37 22.48 -1.00
C GLU A 136 -4.90 22.29 -1.38
N TYR A 137 -4.67 21.85 -2.62
CA TYR A 137 -3.36 21.73 -3.21
C TYR A 137 -3.10 22.87 -4.20
N GLU A 138 -1.84 23.25 -4.33
CA GLU A 138 -1.35 24.15 -5.36
C GLU A 138 -1.28 23.44 -6.72
N GLU A 139 -0.95 24.20 -7.77
CA GLU A 139 -0.80 23.66 -9.12
C GLU A 139 0.23 22.53 -9.18
N GLU A 140 1.33 22.69 -8.43
CA GLU A 140 2.39 21.69 -8.28
C GLU A 140 1.99 20.49 -7.41
N GLY A 141 0.78 20.45 -6.85
CA GLY A 141 0.27 19.31 -6.08
C GLY A 141 0.65 19.30 -4.60
N TYR A 142 1.32 20.34 -4.09
CA TYR A 142 1.64 20.50 -2.66
C TYR A 142 0.49 21.13 -1.87
N LYS A 143 0.26 20.68 -0.64
CA LYS A 143 -0.73 21.25 0.27
C LYS A 143 -0.35 22.71 0.59
N ARG A 144 -1.31 23.65 0.45
CA ARG A 144 -1.12 25.09 0.74
C ARG A 144 -0.76 25.44 2.20
N LYS A 145 -0.81 24.47 3.11
CA LYS A 145 -0.57 24.66 4.56
C LYS A 145 0.71 23.97 5.02
N ALA A 146 1.12 24.31 6.26
CA ALA A 146 2.44 24.20 6.87
C ALA A 146 3.36 23.00 6.53
N ARG A 147 2.85 21.77 6.33
CA ARG A 147 3.72 20.60 6.09
C ARG A 147 4.17 20.44 4.63
N GLY A 148 3.56 21.16 3.68
CA GLY A 148 3.95 21.09 2.26
C GLY A 148 3.92 19.66 1.70
N LEU A 149 2.93 18.87 2.10
CA LEU A 149 2.80 17.47 1.68
C LEU A 149 2.27 17.40 0.25
N HIS A 150 2.87 16.58 -0.60
CA HIS A 150 2.45 16.42 -1.99
C HIS A 150 1.30 15.42 -2.08
N ARG A 151 0.26 15.71 -2.88
CA ARG A 151 -0.93 14.86 -3.00
C ARG A 151 -0.61 13.41 -3.37
N ASP A 152 0.42 13.17 -4.18
CA ASP A 152 0.79 11.82 -4.64
C ASP A 152 1.81 11.11 -3.73
N ALA A 153 2.64 11.86 -2.99
CA ALA A 153 3.79 11.31 -2.26
C ALA A 153 3.59 11.28 -0.73
N GLY A 154 2.71 12.15 -0.22
CA GLY A 154 2.66 12.47 1.19
C GLY A 154 3.82 13.32 1.62
#